data_AF-A0A662AUN0-F1
#
_entry.id   AF-A0A662AUN0-F1
#
_cell.length_a   1.000
_cell.length_b   1.000
_cell.length_c   1.000
_cell.angle_alpha   90.00
_cell.angle_beta   90.00
_cell.angle_gamma   90.00
#
_symmetry.space_group_name_H-M   'P 1'
#
loop_
_entity.id
_entity.type
_entity.pdbx_description
1 polymer ?
#
loop_
_entity_poly.entity_id
_entity_poly.type
_entity_poly.pdbx_seq_one_letter_code
_entity_poly.pdbx_strand_id
1 'polypeptide(L)'
;MTPYVWAKLVYMRDKGNTEVGGFAVSKLEDPLYVEDFFLVPQEASQAFVSFDDEGIAEFQEEMLEQEKHPCQCTRIWIHTHPSHFSTPSSLDEETFQESFGNQDWSVMFILDRSNGFSCRLQTKINKEINYSFEIDTEIDWSCSFKETNHKSWDLEYKRCVKETAPSFETVFTSATIGNIDRKGNFTNREKSYIDQLEKEEYELLGEDKDYDLLEEEYLEELMDLDFAGSFYE
;
A
#
# COMPACT_ATOMS: atom_id res chain seq x y z
N MET A 1 -5.20 0.11 -11.93
CA MET A 1 -4.21 -0.99 -11.87
C MET A 1 -4.04 -1.64 -13.24
N THR A 2 -2.90 -2.27 -13.50
CA THR A 2 -2.68 -2.98 -14.78
C THR A 2 -3.55 -4.26 -14.88
N PRO A 3 -3.84 -4.75 -16.10
CA PRO A 3 -4.52 -6.03 -16.30
C PRO A 3 -3.73 -7.21 -15.74
N TYR A 4 -2.40 -7.11 -15.68
CA TYR A 4 -1.53 -8.12 -15.09
C TYR A 4 -1.80 -8.27 -13.59
N VAL A 5 -1.85 -7.16 -12.86
CA VAL A 5 -2.16 -7.14 -11.42
C VAL A 5 -3.54 -7.75 -11.18
N TRP A 6 -4.55 -7.31 -11.93
CA TRP A 6 -5.90 -7.84 -11.80
C TRP A 6 -5.95 -9.36 -12.04
N ALA A 7 -5.31 -9.85 -13.10
CA ALA A 7 -5.25 -11.28 -13.40
C ALA A 7 -4.52 -12.07 -12.31
N LYS A 8 -3.42 -11.54 -11.76
CA LYS A 8 -2.68 -12.15 -10.65
C LYS A 8 -3.54 -12.21 -9.39
N LEU A 9 -4.22 -11.13 -9.01
CA LEU A 9 -5.09 -11.08 -7.84
C LEU A 9 -6.24 -12.10 -7.92
N VAL A 10 -6.95 -12.15 -9.05
CA VAL A 10 -8.00 -13.14 -9.30
C VAL A 10 -7.46 -14.56 -9.19
N TYR A 11 -6.27 -14.81 -9.77
CA TYR A 11 -5.63 -16.12 -9.67
C TYR A 11 -5.29 -16.51 -8.23
N MET A 12 -4.69 -15.60 -7.45
CA MET A 12 -4.29 -15.86 -6.07
C MET A 12 -5.50 -16.08 -5.16
N ARG A 13 -6.55 -15.27 -5.31
CA ARG A 13 -7.83 -15.42 -4.59
C ARG A 13 -8.45 -16.80 -4.80
N ASP A 14 -8.47 -17.28 -6.04
CA ASP A 14 -9.13 -18.54 -6.40
C ASP A 14 -8.26 -19.77 -6.17
N LYS A 15 -7.02 -19.58 -5.70
CA LYS A 15 -6.05 -20.65 -5.54
C LYS A 15 -6.34 -21.58 -4.36
N GLY A 16 -6.89 -21.01 -3.29
CA GLY A 16 -7.22 -21.72 -2.05
C GLY A 16 -8.55 -21.26 -1.48
N ASN A 17 -8.82 -21.70 -0.24
CA ASN A 17 -10.03 -21.29 0.48
C ASN A 17 -9.76 -20.26 1.57
N THR A 18 -8.51 -19.84 1.76
CA THR A 18 -8.13 -18.81 2.73
C THR A 18 -8.15 -17.42 2.10
N GLU A 19 -8.08 -16.40 2.94
CA GLU A 19 -7.59 -15.10 2.54
C GLU A 19 -6.16 -15.22 2.04
N VAL A 20 -5.75 -14.26 1.21
CA VAL A 20 -4.35 -14.02 0.90
C VAL A 20 -4.11 -12.52 0.90
N GLY A 21 -2.94 -12.11 1.38
CA GLY A 21 -2.54 -10.71 1.47
C GLY A 21 -1.16 -10.45 0.91
N GLY A 22 -0.91 -9.21 0.54
CA GLY A 22 0.40 -8.78 0.06
C GLY A 22 0.45 -7.28 -0.20
N PHE A 23 1.54 -6.85 -0.83
CA PHE A 23 1.76 -5.45 -1.15
C PHE A 23 1.72 -5.22 -2.66
N ALA A 24 1.08 -4.12 -3.04
CA ALA A 24 1.14 -3.63 -4.40
C ALA A 24 2.38 -2.78 -4.62
N VAL A 25 2.95 -2.89 -5.82
CA VAL A 25 4.04 -2.03 -6.31
C VAL A 25 3.44 -1.04 -7.31
N SER A 26 3.57 0.24 -7.00
CA SER A 26 3.07 1.34 -7.83
C SER A 26 4.17 2.06 -8.59
N LYS A 27 3.73 2.84 -9.57
CA LYS A 27 4.59 3.74 -10.32
C LYS A 27 5.02 4.91 -9.44
N LEU A 28 6.26 5.37 -9.62
CA LEU A 28 6.81 6.46 -8.79
C LEU A 28 6.06 7.79 -9.02
N GLU A 29 5.77 8.10 -10.29
CA GLU A 29 5.11 9.36 -10.68
C GLU A 29 3.58 9.29 -10.55
N ASP A 30 3.03 8.10 -10.32
CA ASP A 30 1.60 7.87 -10.08
C ASP A 30 1.44 6.81 -8.99
N PRO A 31 1.50 7.21 -7.71
CA PRO A 31 1.57 6.28 -6.59
C PRO A 31 0.33 5.40 -6.42
N LEU A 32 -0.80 5.74 -7.04
CA LEU A 32 -2.03 4.94 -7.05
C LEU A 32 -2.12 4.01 -8.28
N TYR A 33 -1.22 4.16 -9.26
CA TYR A 33 -1.13 3.26 -10.41
C TYR A 33 -0.31 2.02 -10.06
N VAL A 34 -1.01 0.94 -9.75
CA VAL A 34 -0.42 -0.36 -9.40
C VAL A 34 0.03 -1.14 -10.65
N GLU A 35 1.30 -1.52 -10.68
CA GLU A 35 1.97 -2.25 -11.76
C GLU A 35 2.23 -3.72 -11.45
N ASP A 36 2.47 -4.06 -10.17
CA ASP A 36 2.63 -5.44 -9.69
C ASP A 36 2.04 -5.62 -8.28
N PHE A 37 1.94 -6.85 -7.82
CA PHE A 37 1.46 -7.26 -6.50
C PHE A 37 2.25 -8.47 -6.03
N PHE A 38 2.76 -8.46 -4.80
CA PHE A 38 3.53 -9.56 -4.24
C PHE A 38 2.92 -10.08 -2.95
N LEU A 39 2.76 -11.40 -2.87
CA LEU A 39 2.47 -12.07 -1.60
C LEU A 39 3.71 -12.05 -0.72
N VAL A 40 3.49 -11.76 0.57
CA VAL A 40 4.50 -11.88 1.62
C VAL A 40 4.25 -13.19 2.38
N PRO A 41 5.28 -13.87 2.92
CA PRO A 41 5.08 -15.00 3.83
C PRO A 41 4.03 -14.70 4.90
N GLN A 42 3.04 -15.57 5.02
CA GLN A 42 1.84 -15.31 5.80
C GLN A 42 1.20 -16.60 6.33
N GLU A 43 0.58 -16.48 7.49
CA GLU A 43 -0.41 -17.42 7.97
C GLU A 43 -1.80 -16.95 7.55
N ALA A 44 -2.57 -17.85 6.94
CA ALA A 44 -3.86 -17.51 6.37
C ALA A 44 -4.94 -18.48 6.82
N SER A 45 -6.13 -17.93 7.06
CA SER A 45 -7.36 -18.69 7.28
C SER A 45 -8.49 -18.13 6.40
N GLN A 46 -9.71 -18.63 6.55
CA GLN A 46 -10.87 -18.10 5.81
C GLN A 46 -11.28 -16.67 6.22
N ALA A 47 -10.74 -16.16 7.33
CA ALA A 47 -11.21 -14.93 7.97
C ALA A 47 -10.08 -14.02 8.47
N PHE A 48 -8.82 -14.36 8.20
CA PHE A 48 -7.68 -13.48 8.47
C PHE A 48 -6.47 -13.87 7.61
N VAL A 49 -5.59 -12.89 7.45
CA VAL A 49 -4.20 -13.05 7.03
C VAL A 49 -3.28 -12.36 8.05
N SER A 50 -2.18 -13.00 8.40
CA SER A 50 -1.14 -12.42 9.27
C SER A 50 0.22 -12.59 8.59
N PHE A 51 0.96 -11.49 8.43
CA PHE A 51 2.27 -11.49 7.78
C PHE A 51 3.38 -11.86 8.75
N ASP A 52 4.37 -12.57 8.22
CA ASP A 52 5.63 -12.83 8.91
C ASP A 52 6.52 -11.59 8.84
N ASP A 53 6.99 -11.09 10.00
CA ASP A 53 7.84 -9.90 10.08
C ASP A 53 9.15 -10.08 9.29
N GLU A 54 9.72 -11.29 9.32
CA GLU A 54 10.91 -11.62 8.51
C GLU A 54 10.58 -11.55 7.01
N GLY A 55 9.38 -12.03 6.62
CA GLY A 55 8.91 -11.95 5.24
C GLY A 55 8.69 -10.53 4.75
N ILE A 56 8.18 -9.62 5.60
CA ILE A 56 8.05 -8.19 5.26
C ILE A 56 9.42 -7.57 5.05
N ALA A 57 10.39 -7.86 5.92
CA ALA A 57 11.75 -7.36 5.80
C ALA A 57 12.42 -7.85 4.50
N GLU A 58 12.32 -9.15 4.20
CA GLU A 58 12.80 -9.72 2.94
C GLU A 58 12.16 -9.03 1.72
N PHE A 59 10.84 -8.80 1.73
CA PHE A 59 10.18 -8.07 0.67
C PHE A 59 10.73 -6.65 0.50
N GLN A 60 10.93 -5.91 1.60
CA GLN A 60 11.49 -4.56 1.55
C GLN A 60 12.92 -4.55 1.00
N GLU A 61 13.76 -5.52 1.39
CA GLU A 61 15.11 -5.70 0.84
C GLU A 61 15.07 -6.00 -0.66
N GLU A 62 14.21 -6.93 -1.10
CA GLU A 62 14.02 -7.26 -2.53
C GLU A 62 13.55 -6.04 -3.35
N MET A 63 12.72 -5.17 -2.76
CA MET A 63 12.28 -3.92 -3.41
C MET A 63 13.41 -2.89 -3.51
N LEU A 64 14.23 -2.77 -2.46
CA LEU A 64 15.41 -1.90 -2.46
C LEU A 64 16.45 -2.35 -3.51
N GLU A 65 16.68 -3.65 -3.64
CA GLU A 65 17.56 -4.21 -4.69
C GLU A 65 17.04 -3.93 -6.11
N GLN A 66 15.73 -3.73 -6.25
CA GLN A 66 15.07 -3.33 -7.50
C GLN A 66 14.95 -1.80 -7.66
N GLU A 67 15.65 -1.03 -6.83
CA GLU A 67 15.66 0.44 -6.85
C GLU A 67 14.25 1.04 -6.65
N LYS A 68 13.37 0.33 -5.94
CA LYS A 68 12.01 0.83 -5.60
C LYS A 68 12.05 1.60 -4.29
N HIS A 69 11.44 2.77 -4.29
CA HIS A 69 11.27 3.55 -3.07
C HIS A 69 10.17 2.93 -2.19
N PRO A 70 10.24 2.98 -0.84
CA PRO A 70 9.18 2.47 0.04
C PRO A 70 7.79 3.00 -0.27
N CYS A 71 7.68 4.26 -0.74
CA CYS A 71 6.38 4.82 -1.16
C CYS A 71 5.72 4.06 -2.32
N GLN A 72 6.51 3.34 -3.13
CA GLN A 72 6.01 2.56 -4.26
C GLN A 72 5.53 1.17 -3.82
N CYS A 73 6.12 0.58 -2.79
CA CYS A 73 5.96 -0.85 -2.52
C CYS A 73 5.40 -1.18 -1.13
N THR A 74 5.31 -0.23 -0.19
CA THR A 74 4.83 -0.50 1.18
C THR A 74 3.59 0.31 1.56
N ARG A 75 2.89 0.92 0.59
CA ARG A 75 1.76 1.83 0.85
C ARG A 75 0.40 1.27 0.50
N ILE A 76 0.37 0.29 -0.39
CA ILE A 76 -0.86 -0.33 -0.87
C ILE A 76 -0.89 -1.75 -0.38
N TRP A 77 -1.70 -1.99 0.65
CA TRP A 77 -2.02 -3.33 1.12
C TRP A 77 -3.20 -3.88 0.33
N ILE A 78 -3.03 -5.08 -0.19
CA ILE A 78 -4.08 -5.80 -0.89
C ILE A 78 -4.29 -7.13 -0.19
N HIS A 79 -5.54 -7.44 0.16
CA HIS A 79 -5.92 -8.78 0.56
C HIS A 79 -7.23 -9.23 -0.09
N THR A 80 -7.53 -10.52 0.03
CA THR A 80 -8.69 -11.12 -0.61
C THR A 80 -9.62 -11.73 0.42
N HIS A 81 -10.92 -11.62 0.22
CA HIS A 81 -11.90 -12.39 0.96
C HIS A 81 -12.32 -13.62 0.15
N PRO A 82 -12.23 -14.86 0.70
CA PRO A 82 -12.77 -16.04 0.05
C PRO A 82 -14.32 -16.07 0.08
N SER A 83 -14.94 -15.09 0.75
CA SER A 83 -16.39 -14.85 0.76
C SER A 83 -16.85 -14.05 -0.48
N HIS A 84 -18.13 -13.68 -0.53
CA HIS A 84 -18.71 -12.84 -1.58
C HIS A 84 -18.95 -11.40 -1.11
N PHE A 85 -18.16 -10.94 -0.13
CA PHE A 85 -18.24 -9.59 0.41
C PHE A 85 -16.85 -8.98 0.51
N SER A 86 -16.65 -7.86 -0.14
CA SER A 86 -15.41 -7.08 -0.12
C SER A 86 -15.33 -6.06 1.02
N THR A 87 -16.38 -5.91 1.84
CA THR A 87 -16.38 -4.94 2.95
C THR A 87 -15.35 -5.32 4.00
N PRO A 88 -14.51 -4.37 4.50
CA PRO A 88 -13.56 -4.65 5.56
C PRO A 88 -14.25 -5.10 6.84
N SER A 89 -13.66 -6.10 7.49
CA SER A 89 -14.00 -6.55 8.83
C SER A 89 -13.36 -5.65 9.90
N SER A 90 -13.76 -5.81 11.16
CA SER A 90 -13.12 -5.08 12.26
C SER A 90 -11.64 -5.41 12.43
N LEU A 91 -11.22 -6.63 12.05
CA LEU A 91 -9.82 -7.03 12.11
C LEU A 91 -9.01 -6.33 11.01
N ASP A 92 -9.56 -6.24 9.79
CA ASP A 92 -8.92 -5.51 8.68
C ASP A 92 -8.68 -4.05 9.05
N GLU A 93 -9.67 -3.42 9.69
CA GLU A 93 -9.59 -2.04 10.17
C GLU A 93 -8.47 -1.83 11.19
N GLU A 94 -8.39 -2.73 12.17
CA GLU A 94 -7.36 -2.70 13.22
C GLU A 94 -5.97 -2.92 12.61
N THR A 95 -5.79 -3.96 11.79
CA THR A 95 -4.53 -4.24 11.09
C THR A 95 -4.10 -3.07 10.22
N PHE A 96 -5.02 -2.47 9.48
CA PHE A 96 -4.71 -1.32 8.63
C PHE A 96 -4.25 -0.11 9.44
N GLN A 97 -4.94 0.18 10.55
CA GLN A 97 -4.58 1.31 11.41
C GLN A 97 -3.26 1.10 12.14
N GLU A 98 -2.98 -0.10 12.63
CA GLU A 98 -1.71 -0.42 13.30
C GLU A 98 -0.53 -0.37 12.34
N SER A 99 -0.68 -0.94 11.15
CA SER A 99 0.41 -1.10 10.19
C SER A 99 0.65 0.16 9.34
N PHE A 100 -0.41 0.92 9.05
CA PHE A 100 -0.37 2.05 8.11
C PHE A 100 -0.86 3.39 8.70
N GLY A 101 -1.38 3.44 9.92
CA GLY A 101 -1.93 4.68 10.52
C GLY A 101 -0.93 5.82 10.71
N ASN A 102 0.38 5.50 10.72
CA ASN A 102 1.44 6.49 10.84
C ASN A 102 1.93 7.04 9.49
N GLN A 103 1.54 6.42 8.38
CA GLN A 103 1.92 6.83 7.04
C GLN A 103 1.24 8.16 6.64
N ASP A 104 1.89 8.92 5.76
CA ASP A 104 1.32 10.11 5.11
C ASP A 104 0.16 9.75 4.17
N TRP A 105 0.25 8.59 3.51
CA TRP A 105 -0.87 7.97 2.83
C TRP A 105 -0.70 6.45 2.77
N SER A 106 -1.83 5.76 2.68
CA SER A 106 -1.90 4.31 2.49
C SER A 106 -3.23 3.90 1.87
N VAL A 107 -3.24 2.76 1.20
CA VAL A 107 -4.44 2.18 0.59
C VAL A 107 -4.67 0.77 1.12
N MET A 108 -5.92 0.47 1.46
CA MET A 108 -6.40 -0.88 1.67
C MET A 108 -7.31 -1.26 0.51
N PHE A 109 -6.97 -2.36 -0.18
CA PHE A 109 -7.79 -2.90 -1.26
C PHE A 109 -8.19 -4.34 -0.93
N ILE A 110 -9.49 -4.63 -1.04
CA ILE A 110 -10.04 -5.95 -0.74
C ILE A 110 -10.71 -6.49 -2.00
N LEU A 111 -10.37 -7.72 -2.41
CA LEU A 111 -11.03 -8.41 -3.52
C LEU A 111 -11.78 -9.65 -3.02
N ASP A 112 -13.06 -9.75 -3.34
CA ASP A 112 -13.89 -10.92 -3.02
C ASP A 112 -14.06 -11.89 -4.20
N ARG A 113 -14.63 -13.08 -3.96
CA ARG A 113 -14.82 -14.12 -4.99
C ARG A 113 -15.83 -13.80 -6.08
N SER A 114 -16.69 -12.82 -5.86
CA SER A 114 -17.63 -12.32 -6.88
C SER A 114 -17.00 -11.29 -7.83
N ASN A 115 -15.70 -10.99 -7.64
CA ASN A 115 -15.00 -9.85 -8.24
C ASN A 115 -15.51 -8.49 -7.72
N GLY A 116 -16.25 -8.48 -6.62
CA GLY A 116 -16.52 -7.26 -5.86
C GLY A 116 -15.25 -6.82 -5.14
N PHE A 117 -15.06 -5.52 -5.00
CA PHE A 117 -13.92 -4.96 -4.29
C PHE A 117 -14.31 -3.76 -3.42
N SER A 118 -13.45 -3.44 -2.46
CA SER A 118 -13.43 -2.15 -1.76
C SER A 118 -12.03 -1.57 -1.90
N CYS A 119 -11.92 -0.25 -1.94
CA CYS A 119 -10.65 0.41 -2.12
C CYS A 119 -10.68 1.70 -1.32
N ARG A 120 -9.93 1.71 -0.22
CA ARG A 120 -9.95 2.83 0.71
C ARG A 120 -8.60 3.50 0.77
N LEU A 121 -8.59 4.78 0.45
CA LEU A 121 -7.45 5.65 0.64
C LEU A 121 -7.54 6.29 2.02
N GLN A 122 -6.46 6.16 2.78
CA GLN A 122 -6.20 6.95 3.98
C GLN A 122 -5.08 7.94 3.67
N THR A 123 -5.30 9.19 4.05
CA THR A 123 -4.31 10.27 3.92
C THR A 123 -4.24 11.10 5.19
N LYS A 124 -3.04 11.55 5.52
CA LYS A 124 -2.76 12.40 6.66
C LYS A 124 -2.49 13.82 6.15
N ILE A 125 -3.40 14.74 6.47
CA ILE A 125 -3.21 16.16 6.09
C ILE A 125 -2.17 16.82 7.01
N ASN A 126 -2.17 16.44 8.29
CA ASN A 126 -1.20 16.90 9.29
C ASN A 126 -1.09 15.89 10.44
N LYS A 127 -0.25 16.18 11.44
CA LYS A 127 0.00 15.26 12.58
C LYS A 127 -1.24 14.85 13.37
N GLU A 128 -2.36 15.56 13.24
CA GLU A 128 -3.55 15.39 14.07
C GLU A 128 -4.77 14.89 13.29
N ILE A 129 -4.79 15.05 11.97
CA ILE A 129 -5.98 14.79 11.15
C ILE A 129 -5.69 13.75 10.06
N ASN A 130 -6.36 12.61 10.19
CA ASN A 130 -6.44 11.58 9.17
C ASN A 130 -7.80 11.66 8.46
N TYR A 131 -7.80 11.58 7.14
CA TYR A 131 -8.99 11.40 6.32
C TYR A 131 -8.96 10.02 5.67
N SER A 132 -10.13 9.40 5.58
CA SER A 132 -10.29 8.11 4.93
C SER A 132 -11.57 8.13 4.09
N PHE A 133 -11.47 7.69 2.85
CA PHE A 133 -12.60 7.60 1.93
C PHE A 133 -12.40 6.49 0.91
N GLU A 134 -13.50 5.95 0.41
CA GLU A 134 -13.48 4.99 -0.69
C GLU A 134 -13.13 5.71 -2.00
N ILE A 135 -12.29 5.07 -2.80
CA ILE A 135 -11.89 5.55 -4.12
C ILE A 135 -12.30 4.54 -5.19
N ASP A 136 -12.69 5.05 -6.35
CA ASP A 136 -12.96 4.20 -7.50
C ASP A 136 -11.66 3.52 -7.96
N THR A 137 -11.79 2.30 -8.49
CA THR A 137 -10.65 1.55 -9.02
C THR A 137 -10.97 1.03 -10.41
N GLU A 138 -10.08 1.35 -11.34
CA GLU A 138 -10.19 0.92 -12.73
C GLU A 138 -9.03 0.03 -13.14
N ILE A 139 -9.31 -0.87 -14.08
CA ILE A 139 -8.28 -1.67 -14.75
C ILE A 139 -7.91 -0.94 -16.04
N ASP A 140 -6.64 -0.55 -16.14
CA ASP A 140 -6.12 0.16 -17.30
C ASP A 140 -5.84 -0.84 -18.45
N TRP A 141 -6.85 -1.09 -19.28
CA TRP A 141 -6.72 -1.96 -20.45
C TRP A 141 -5.92 -1.33 -21.61
N SER A 142 -5.43 -0.10 -21.47
CA SER A 142 -4.61 0.54 -22.51
C SER A 142 -3.16 0.04 -22.52
N CYS A 143 -2.67 -0.54 -21.42
CA CYS A 143 -1.31 -1.05 -21.32
C CYS A 143 -1.17 -2.47 -21.88
N SER A 144 0.05 -2.84 -22.28
CA SER A 144 0.29 -4.14 -22.90
C SER A 144 0.21 -5.28 -21.87
N PHE A 145 -0.69 -6.24 -22.10
CA PHE A 145 -0.80 -7.45 -21.31
C PHE A 145 -0.55 -8.68 -22.20
N LYS A 146 0.67 -9.22 -22.16
CA LYS A 146 1.07 -10.33 -23.05
C LYS A 146 0.45 -11.66 -22.64
N GLU A 147 0.67 -12.09 -21.39
CA GLU A 147 0.22 -13.39 -20.90
C GLU A 147 0.18 -13.46 -19.37
N THR A 148 -0.56 -14.43 -18.84
CA THR A 148 -0.55 -14.80 -17.42
C THR A 148 0.63 -15.72 -17.12
N ASN A 149 1.25 -15.58 -15.94
CA ASN A 149 2.35 -16.44 -15.51
C ASN A 149 1.93 -17.35 -14.35
N HIS A 150 1.01 -18.29 -14.62
CA HIS A 150 0.49 -19.16 -13.57
C HIS A 150 1.57 -19.96 -12.86
N LYS A 151 2.68 -20.30 -13.54
CA LYS A 151 3.78 -21.07 -12.94
C LYS A 151 4.51 -20.27 -11.86
N SER A 152 4.84 -19.00 -12.11
CA SER A 152 5.48 -18.17 -11.09
C SER A 152 4.52 -17.87 -9.95
N TRP A 153 3.25 -17.58 -10.26
CA TRP A 153 2.22 -17.32 -9.24
C TRP A 153 1.95 -18.56 -8.36
N ASP A 154 1.99 -19.75 -8.94
CA ASP A 154 1.93 -21.03 -8.21
C ASP A 154 3.06 -21.19 -7.19
N LEU A 155 4.28 -20.83 -7.59
CA LEU A 155 5.46 -20.93 -6.72
C LEU A 155 5.41 -19.90 -5.61
N GLU A 156 5.03 -18.66 -5.94
CA GLU A 156 4.83 -17.58 -4.98
C GLU A 156 3.77 -17.94 -3.95
N TYR A 157 2.60 -18.41 -4.37
CA TYR A 157 1.54 -18.83 -3.45
C TYR A 157 2.03 -19.92 -2.49
N LYS A 158 2.70 -20.96 -3.00
CA LYS A 158 3.21 -22.06 -2.17
C LYS A 158 4.32 -21.64 -1.21
N ARG A 159 5.12 -20.64 -1.60
CA ARG A 159 6.19 -20.10 -0.76
C ARG A 159 5.60 -19.25 0.37
N CYS A 160 4.60 -18.43 0.04
CA CYS A 160 4.13 -17.39 0.95
C CYS A 160 2.96 -17.84 1.83
N VAL A 161 2.01 -18.63 1.31
CA VAL A 161 0.74 -18.91 2.01
C VAL A 161 0.84 -20.22 2.81
N LYS A 162 0.77 -20.10 4.13
CA LYS A 162 0.61 -21.23 5.05
C LYS A 162 -0.82 -21.25 5.58
N GLU A 163 -1.59 -22.28 5.21
CA GLU A 163 -2.95 -22.45 5.73
C GLU A 163 -2.90 -22.86 7.20
N THR A 164 -3.52 -22.06 8.06
CA THR A 164 -3.66 -22.32 9.50
C THR A 164 -5.11 -22.67 9.81
N ALA A 165 -5.31 -23.76 10.56
CA ALA A 165 -6.64 -24.09 11.10
C ALA A 165 -7.06 -23.00 12.09
N PRO A 166 -8.34 -22.63 12.19
CA PRO A 166 -8.78 -21.60 13.13
C PRO A 166 -8.46 -22.05 14.57
N SER A 167 -7.39 -21.51 15.15
CA SER A 167 -7.13 -21.61 16.58
C SER A 167 -7.87 -20.47 17.27
N PHE A 168 -8.77 -20.80 18.20
CA PHE A 168 -9.49 -19.84 19.03
C PHE A 168 -8.59 -19.09 20.05
N GLU A 169 -7.27 -19.12 19.87
CA GLU A 169 -6.35 -18.25 20.60
C GLU A 169 -6.16 -16.98 19.77
N THR A 170 -6.63 -15.86 20.31
CA THR A 170 -6.39 -14.52 19.77
C THR A 170 -4.88 -14.27 19.68
N VAL A 171 -4.30 -14.43 18.48
CA VAL A 171 -2.92 -14.05 18.23
C VAL A 171 -2.94 -12.65 17.62
N PHE A 172 -2.81 -11.65 18.49
CA PHE A 172 -2.36 -10.32 18.11
C PHE A 172 -0.84 -10.37 17.96
N THR A 173 -0.34 -10.33 16.74
CA THR A 173 1.05 -9.98 16.46
C THR A 173 1.05 -8.80 15.52
N SER A 174 1.41 -7.65 16.08
CA SER A 174 1.57 -6.37 15.43
C SER A 174 2.69 -6.48 14.38
N ALA A 175 2.35 -6.55 13.10
CA ALA A 175 3.31 -6.34 12.04
C ALA A 175 3.69 -4.85 12.05
N THR A 176 4.81 -4.52 12.68
CA THR A 176 5.33 -3.15 12.65
C THR A 176 5.98 -2.97 11.29
N ILE A 177 5.29 -2.32 10.34
CA ILE A 177 5.91 -1.91 9.07
C ILE A 177 6.97 -0.85 9.40
N GLY A 178 8.21 -1.33 9.52
CA GLY A 178 9.40 -0.55 9.87
C GLY A 178 9.74 -0.66 11.36
N ASN A 179 10.96 -1.09 11.68
CA ASN A 179 11.56 -0.91 13.01
C ASN A 179 11.77 0.59 13.27
N ILE A 180 10.69 1.28 13.65
CA ILE A 180 10.70 2.65 14.14
C ILE A 180 10.65 2.55 15.66
N ASP A 181 11.71 2.98 16.35
CA ASP A 181 11.66 3.03 17.82
C ASP A 181 10.50 3.95 18.27
N ARG A 182 10.05 3.83 19.53
CA ARG A 182 8.95 4.63 20.10
C ARG A 182 9.18 6.16 20.08
N LYS A 183 10.24 6.65 19.45
CA LYS A 183 10.61 8.06 19.26
C LYS A 183 10.81 8.43 17.79
N GLY A 184 10.52 7.55 16.82
CA GLY A 184 10.65 7.89 15.40
C GLY A 184 12.08 7.81 14.85
N ASN A 185 13.01 7.08 15.47
CA ASN A 185 14.39 7.01 14.99
C ASN A 185 14.75 5.67 14.35
N PHE A 186 15.27 5.73 13.12
CA PHE A 186 15.95 4.63 12.43
C PHE A 186 17.21 4.19 13.19
N THR A 187 17.57 2.91 13.07
CA THR A 187 18.78 2.37 13.70
C THR A 187 20.05 2.96 13.06
N ASN A 188 21.14 3.06 13.83
CA ASN A 188 22.33 3.85 13.52
C ASN A 188 23.07 3.50 12.20
N ARG A 189 22.71 2.42 11.51
CA ARG A 189 23.34 2.03 10.24
C ARG A 189 22.62 2.62 9.01
N GLU A 190 21.33 2.92 9.14
CA GLU A 190 20.47 3.43 8.05
C GLU A 190 20.48 4.97 7.99
N LYS A 191 20.62 5.64 9.14
CA LYS A 191 20.79 7.10 9.22
C LYS A 191 21.94 7.62 8.36
N SER A 192 23.04 6.87 8.28
CA SER A 192 24.21 7.26 7.49
C SER A 192 23.96 7.31 5.98
N TYR A 193 22.95 6.59 5.47
CA TYR A 193 22.69 6.48 4.03
C TYR A 193 21.55 7.41 3.61
N ILE A 194 20.52 7.57 4.45
CA ILE A 194 19.46 8.57 4.24
C ILE A 194 20.03 9.99 4.34
N ASP A 195 20.89 10.28 5.33
CA ASP A 195 21.60 11.58 5.42
C ASP A 195 22.49 11.86 4.20
N GLN A 196 22.91 10.83 3.44
CA GLN A 196 23.69 10.99 2.21
C GLN A 196 22.79 11.29 1.01
N LEU A 197 21.65 10.61 0.90
CA LEU A 197 20.67 10.85 -0.18
C LEU A 197 20.01 12.24 -0.05
N GLU A 198 19.65 12.66 1.17
CA GLU A 198 19.11 14.00 1.42
C GLU A 198 20.15 15.11 1.14
N LYS A 199 21.45 14.83 1.37
CA LYS A 199 22.54 15.75 1.04
C LYS A 199 22.76 15.90 -0.46
N GLU A 200 22.69 14.79 -1.20
CA GLU A 200 22.82 14.79 -2.66
C GLU A 200 21.61 15.49 -3.31
N GLU A 201 20.41 15.34 -2.75
CA GLU A 201 19.21 16.08 -3.19
C GLU A 201 19.34 17.59 -2.94
N TYR A 202 19.88 18.01 -1.79
CA TYR A 202 20.17 19.42 -1.50
C TYR A 202 21.27 20.01 -2.39
N GLU A 203 22.32 19.26 -2.74
CA GLU A 203 23.38 19.72 -3.65
C GLU A 203 22.91 19.79 -5.12
N LEU A 204 21.93 18.98 -5.52
CA LEU A 204 21.33 19.00 -6.87
C LEU A 204 20.34 20.16 -7.08
N LEU A 205 19.69 20.64 -6.02
CA LEU A 205 18.65 21.67 -6.10
C LEU A 205 19.16 23.12 -6.02
N GLY A 206 20.42 23.33 -5.66
CA GLY A 206 21.03 24.67 -5.63
C GLY A 206 20.46 25.57 -4.53
N GLU A 207 21.33 26.09 -3.67
CA GLU A 207 20.98 27.09 -2.66
C GLU A 207 20.44 28.35 -3.33
N ASP A 208 19.11 28.53 -3.41
CA ASP A 208 18.40 29.81 -3.31
C ASP A 208 16.94 29.64 -3.79
N LYS A 209 16.03 29.18 -2.93
CA LYS A 209 14.63 29.65 -2.92
C LYS A 209 14.12 29.75 -1.50
N ASP A 210 13.82 30.98 -1.12
CA ASP A 210 13.15 31.40 0.10
C ASP A 210 11.74 30.78 0.14
N TYR A 211 11.54 29.75 0.96
CA TYR A 211 10.28 28.99 1.06
C TYR A 211 9.15 29.78 1.74
N ASP A 212 9.42 30.99 2.24
CA ASP A 212 8.45 31.83 2.96
C ASP A 212 7.53 32.66 2.04
N LEU A 213 7.76 32.70 0.73
CA LEU A 213 6.98 33.54 -0.21
C LEU A 213 6.04 32.77 -1.14
N LEU A 214 6.05 31.43 -1.10
CA LEU A 214 5.20 30.59 -1.97
C LEU A 214 3.85 30.22 -1.33
N GLU A 215 3.65 30.43 -0.03
CA GLU A 215 2.37 30.15 0.63
C GLU A 215 1.31 31.23 0.38
N GLU A 216 1.69 32.51 0.22
CA GLU A 216 0.70 33.58 0.01
C GLU A 216 0.16 33.63 -1.43
N GLU A 217 0.98 33.37 -2.45
CA GLU A 217 0.55 33.46 -3.86
C GLU A 217 -0.36 32.29 -4.28
N TYR A 218 -0.14 31.09 -3.72
CA TYR A 218 -0.97 29.91 -3.98
C TYR A 218 -2.32 29.94 -3.25
N LEU A 219 -2.40 30.60 -2.10
CA LEU A 219 -3.65 30.77 -1.36
C LEU A 219 -4.58 31.82 -1.99
N GLU A 220 -4.04 32.86 -2.64
CA GLU A 220 -4.86 33.80 -3.41
C GLU A 220 -5.48 33.15 -4.65
N GLU A 221 -4.74 32.31 -5.39
CA GLU A 221 -5.29 31.59 -6.55
C GLU A 221 -6.35 30.54 -6.18
N LEU A 222 -6.23 29.91 -5.01
CA LEU A 222 -7.22 28.93 -4.53
C LEU A 222 -8.49 29.57 -3.94
N MET A 223 -8.43 30.83 -3.50
CA MET A 223 -9.61 31.56 -3.02
C MET A 223 -10.44 32.20 -4.15
N ASP A 224 -9.85 32.47 -5.32
CA ASP A 224 -10.57 33.03 -6.47
C ASP A 224 -11.36 31.98 -7.28
N LEU A 225 -11.08 30.69 -7.09
CA LEU A 225 -11.77 29.60 -7.80
C LEU A 225 -13.11 29.18 -7.15
N ASP A 226 -13.35 29.53 -5.88
CA ASP A 226 -14.57 29.17 -5.14
C ASP A 226 -15.74 30.17 -5.30
N PHE A 227 -15.56 31.27 -6.04
CA PHE A 227 -16.63 32.28 -6.24
C PHE A 227 -17.28 32.28 -7.63
N ALA A 228 -16.85 31.41 -8.57
CA ALA A 228 -17.35 31.41 -9.96
C ALA A 228 -18.34 30.26 -10.30
N GLY A 229 -18.80 29.50 -9.30
CA GLY A 229 -19.63 28.29 -9.52
C GLY A 229 -21.11 28.38 -9.15
N SER A 230 -21.65 29.54 -8.77
CA SER A 230 -23.09 29.71 -8.56
C SER A 230 -23.62 30.89 -9.40
N PHE A 231 -24.83 30.72 -9.95
CA PHE A 231 -25.54 31.54 -10.94
C PHE A 231 -25.25 31.20 -12.41
N TYR A 232 -26.06 30.33 -13.04
CA TYR A 232 -27.23 30.69 -13.88
C TYR A 232 -27.89 29.41 -14.46
N GLU A 233 -29.22 29.36 -14.27
CA GLU A 233 -30.29 28.51 -14.88
C GLU A 233 -30.18 26.97 -14.92
#